data_AF-A0A3R7K6A8-F1
#
_entry.id   AF-A0A3R7K6A8-F1
#
_cell.length_a   1.000
_cell.length_b   1.000
_cell.length_c   1.000
_cell.angle_alpha   90.00
_cell.angle_beta   90.00
_cell.angle_gamma   90.00
#
_symmetry.space_group_name_H-M   'P 1'
#
loop_
_entity.id
_entity.type
_entity.pdbx_description
1 polymer ?
#
loop_
_entity_poly.entity_id
_entity_poly.type
_entity_poly.pdbx_seq_one_letter_code
_entity_poly.pdbx_strand_id
1 'polypeptide(L)'
;MSSLATEVKARYHIAVSTRFVERLFATEGAVTAELVYQRALNENFKDITDVGTLPHGVASQVSGTFTSPVVLQVNSSRDATQPLRPCADSSEEEMAFAAALQKKTNTRLLRLVLSDGHAEVPGIELSTLPVFSGIPIPGEKLLVKEGAEVKNGAVIMTENCVVPLGGEVQQLKREFLAMRNRSEVPYQTSVGLEAAPRFQPLRVGCAASGGVPNPQAVAAGRGRGSGNNWGRSGGRGYRGGRGSGARQHRPSSRGGRS
;
A
#
# COMPACT_ATOMS: atom_id res chain seq x y z
N MET A 1 29.67 -24.35 0.35
CA MET A 1 28.62 -23.31 0.53
C MET A 1 27.57 -23.32 -0.58
N SER A 2 27.95 -23.34 -1.86
CA SER A 2 26.97 -23.47 -2.97
C SER A 2 26.09 -24.74 -2.88
N SER A 3 26.65 -25.88 -2.47
CA SER A 3 25.89 -27.10 -2.21
C SER A 3 24.80 -26.90 -1.14
N LEU A 4 25.14 -26.21 -0.05
CA LEU A 4 24.22 -25.96 1.06
C LEU A 4 23.08 -25.00 0.68
N ALA A 5 23.38 -23.94 -0.08
CA ALA A 5 22.35 -23.04 -0.61
C ALA A 5 21.37 -23.79 -1.55
N THR A 6 21.89 -24.72 -2.35
CA THR A 6 21.07 -25.57 -3.23
C THR A 6 20.22 -26.55 -2.43
N GLU A 7 20.77 -27.15 -1.37
CA GLU A 7 20.04 -28.03 -0.45
C GLU A 7 18.89 -27.29 0.25
N VAL A 8 19.14 -26.07 0.75
CA VAL A 8 18.10 -25.23 1.38
C VAL A 8 16.98 -24.94 0.40
N LYS A 9 17.30 -24.57 -0.84
CA LYS A 9 16.30 -24.34 -1.89
C LYS A 9 15.50 -25.61 -2.21
N ALA A 10 16.16 -26.76 -2.29
CA ALA A 10 15.51 -28.02 -2.60
C ALA A 10 14.58 -28.50 -1.46
N ARG A 11 15.01 -28.35 -0.20
CA ARG A 11 14.31 -28.89 0.98
C ARG A 11 13.27 -27.92 1.56
N TYR A 12 13.53 -26.62 1.51
CA TYR A 12 12.71 -25.60 2.17
C TYR A 12 12.15 -24.54 1.21
N HIS A 13 12.47 -24.63 -0.09
CA HIS A 13 11.95 -23.71 -1.12
C HIS A 13 12.29 -22.23 -0.92
N ILE A 14 13.30 -21.93 -0.11
CA ILE A 14 13.89 -20.59 0.06
C ILE A 14 15.17 -20.51 -0.77
N ALA A 15 15.26 -19.51 -1.65
CA ALA A 15 16.53 -19.18 -2.29
C ALA A 15 17.39 -18.36 -1.32
N VAL A 16 18.65 -18.74 -1.16
CA VAL A 16 19.63 -17.98 -0.37
C VAL A 16 20.92 -17.82 -1.16
N SER A 17 21.56 -16.67 -0.99
CA SER A 17 22.86 -16.31 -1.56
C SER A 17 23.95 -17.13 -0.89
N THR A 18 25.01 -17.43 -1.64
CA THR A 18 26.20 -18.08 -1.05
C THR A 18 26.84 -17.17 -0.01
N ARG A 19 26.79 -15.86 -0.23
CA ARG A 19 27.29 -14.83 0.70
C ARG A 19 26.59 -14.89 2.05
N PHE A 20 25.28 -15.07 2.08
CA PHE A 20 24.53 -15.22 3.33
C PHE A 20 24.99 -16.46 4.10
N VAL A 21 25.13 -17.60 3.41
CA VAL A 21 25.60 -18.84 4.02
C VAL A 21 27.03 -18.71 4.56
N GLU A 22 27.92 -18.03 3.84
CA GLU A 22 29.29 -17.74 4.28
C GLU A 22 29.33 -16.87 5.53
N ARG A 23 28.47 -15.84 5.62
CA ARG A 23 28.35 -15.00 6.84
C ARG A 23 27.90 -15.82 8.05
N LEU A 24 26.93 -16.72 7.86
CA LEU A 24 26.49 -17.63 8.92
C LEU A 24 27.61 -18.57 9.36
N PHE A 25 28.37 -19.11 8.41
CA PHE A 25 29.50 -19.99 8.71
C PHE A 25 30.60 -19.27 9.48
N ALA A 26 30.92 -18.04 9.11
CA ALA A 26 31.90 -17.23 9.85
C ALA A 26 31.46 -16.92 11.30
N THR A 27 30.15 -16.87 11.56
CA THR A 27 29.60 -16.52 12.87
C THR A 27 29.41 -17.75 13.77
N GLU A 28 28.93 -18.86 13.21
CA GLU A 28 28.53 -20.05 13.98
C GLU A 28 29.48 -21.25 13.80
N GLY A 29 30.41 -21.19 12.86
CA GLY A 29 31.41 -22.23 12.60
C GLY A 29 30.84 -23.46 11.87
N ALA A 30 29.80 -24.11 12.39
CA ALA A 30 29.13 -25.23 11.74
C ALA A 30 27.73 -24.83 11.27
N VAL A 31 27.44 -25.03 9.99
CA VAL A 31 26.17 -24.60 9.39
C VAL A 31 25.47 -25.76 8.70
N THR A 32 24.23 -26.03 9.12
CA THR A 32 23.33 -27.02 8.51
C THR A 32 22.25 -26.32 7.68
N ALA A 33 21.61 -27.05 6.77
CA ALA A 33 20.52 -26.49 5.96
C ALA A 33 19.34 -26.02 6.83
N GLU A 34 19.08 -26.71 7.94
CA GLU A 34 18.06 -26.32 8.91
C GLU A 34 18.40 -25.00 9.61
N LEU A 35 19.65 -24.81 10.03
CA LEU A 35 20.08 -23.54 10.62
C LEU A 35 19.94 -22.38 9.63
N VAL A 36 20.37 -22.57 8.38
CA VAL A 36 20.22 -21.55 7.33
C VAL A 36 18.76 -21.21 7.11
N TYR A 37 17.88 -22.22 7.07
CA TYR A 37 16.44 -22.03 6.96
C TYR A 37 15.89 -21.20 8.13
N GLN A 38 16.18 -21.58 9.38
CA GLN A 38 15.71 -20.85 10.56
C GLN A 38 16.20 -19.40 10.61
N ARG A 39 17.45 -19.16 10.19
CA ARG A 39 18.00 -17.80 10.06
C ARG A 39 17.30 -17.03 8.95
N ALA A 40 17.10 -17.64 7.78
CA ALA A 40 16.45 -17.00 6.63
C ALA A 40 15.00 -16.58 6.90
N LEU A 41 14.27 -17.31 7.76
CA LEU A 41 12.91 -16.91 8.17
C LEU A 41 12.88 -15.52 8.84
N ASN A 42 13.96 -15.12 9.49
CA ASN A 42 14.08 -13.87 10.25
C ASN A 42 14.82 -12.75 9.52
N GLU A 43 15.23 -13.01 8.28
CA GLU A 43 15.95 -12.06 7.44
C GLU A 43 15.04 -11.51 6.35
N ASN A 44 15.39 -10.33 5.85
CA ASN A 44 14.72 -9.76 4.69
C ASN A 44 15.20 -10.47 3.42
N PHE A 45 14.28 -11.03 2.64
CA PHE A 45 14.63 -11.77 1.42
C PHE A 45 15.50 -10.96 0.46
N LYS A 46 15.24 -9.64 0.33
CA LYS A 46 16.04 -8.74 -0.51
C LYS A 46 17.55 -8.73 -0.16
N ASP A 47 17.90 -9.02 1.10
CA ASP A 47 19.28 -8.95 1.60
C ASP A 47 20.00 -10.31 1.58
N ILE A 48 19.23 -11.40 1.39
CA ILE A 48 19.74 -12.77 1.46
C ILE A 48 19.57 -13.53 0.14
N THR A 49 18.77 -13.06 -0.82
CA THR A 49 18.57 -13.72 -2.12
C THR A 49 19.40 -13.04 -3.22
N ASP A 50 20.08 -13.84 -4.06
CA ASP A 50 20.74 -13.32 -5.27
C ASP A 50 19.88 -13.47 -6.53
N VAL A 51 18.92 -14.41 -6.51
CA VAL A 51 18.09 -14.78 -7.66
C VAL A 51 16.63 -14.90 -7.21
N GLY A 52 15.72 -14.30 -7.99
CA GLY A 52 14.29 -14.43 -7.79
C GLY A 52 13.79 -15.87 -8.01
N THR A 53 12.79 -16.26 -7.22
CA THR A 53 12.11 -17.56 -7.30
C THR A 53 10.73 -17.45 -7.94
N LEU A 54 10.16 -16.25 -8.05
CA LEU A 54 8.91 -16.02 -8.75
C LEU A 54 9.09 -16.23 -10.26
N PRO A 55 8.14 -16.92 -10.92
CA PRO A 55 8.15 -17.03 -12.38
C PRO A 55 8.14 -15.65 -13.05
N HIS A 56 8.96 -15.49 -14.09
CA HIS A 56 9.02 -14.23 -14.83
C HIS A 56 7.64 -13.83 -15.37
N GLY A 57 7.25 -12.60 -15.09
CA GLY A 57 5.98 -12.04 -15.56
C GLY A 57 4.74 -12.56 -14.83
N VAL A 58 4.87 -13.29 -13.71
CA VAL A 58 3.72 -13.81 -12.94
C VAL A 58 2.69 -12.71 -12.62
N ALA A 59 3.15 -11.51 -12.28
CA ALA A 59 2.29 -10.35 -11.98
C ALA A 59 1.56 -9.77 -13.20
N SER A 60 1.91 -10.19 -14.42
CA SER A 60 1.27 -9.77 -15.67
C SER A 60 0.36 -10.85 -16.28
N GLN A 61 0.30 -12.04 -15.67
CA GLN A 61 -0.49 -13.14 -16.21
C GLN A 61 -1.99 -12.96 -15.93
N VAL A 62 -2.81 -13.08 -16.97
CA VAL A 62 -4.29 -13.05 -16.81
C VAL A 62 -4.78 -14.29 -16.05
N SER A 63 -4.19 -15.45 -16.33
CA SER A 63 -4.45 -16.70 -15.62
C SER A 63 -3.22 -17.60 -15.69
N GLY A 64 -2.96 -18.36 -14.64
CA GLY A 64 -1.86 -19.32 -14.56
C GLY A 64 -1.89 -20.12 -13.26
N THR A 65 -0.88 -20.96 -13.06
CA THR A 65 -0.65 -21.68 -11.80
C THR A 65 0.84 -21.72 -11.48
N PHE A 66 1.19 -21.78 -10.20
CA PHE A 66 2.57 -22.05 -9.80
C PHE A 66 2.97 -23.48 -10.17
N THR A 67 4.07 -23.62 -10.90
CA THR A 67 4.62 -24.93 -11.30
C THR A 67 5.57 -25.53 -10.26
N SER A 68 5.92 -24.77 -9.23
CA SER A 68 6.74 -25.25 -8.13
C SER A 68 6.37 -24.50 -6.85
N PRO A 69 6.54 -25.10 -5.67
CA PRO A 69 6.37 -24.40 -4.41
C PRO A 69 7.39 -23.27 -4.26
N VAL A 70 6.96 -22.17 -3.65
CA VAL A 70 7.80 -21.00 -3.42
C VAL A 70 7.52 -20.40 -2.06
N VAL A 71 8.57 -20.05 -1.31
CA VAL A 71 8.43 -19.24 -0.10
C VAL A 71 8.53 -17.77 -0.47
N LEU A 72 7.58 -16.99 0.03
CA LEU A 72 7.51 -15.54 -0.17
C LEU A 72 7.45 -14.83 1.18
N GLN A 73 8.00 -13.63 1.23
CA GLN A 73 7.91 -12.71 2.35
C GLN A 73 6.71 -11.78 2.18
N VAL A 74 5.95 -11.56 3.25
CA VAL A 74 4.93 -10.52 3.31
C VAL A 74 5.62 -9.17 3.46
N ASN A 75 5.45 -8.28 2.48
CA ASN A 75 5.94 -6.90 2.56
C ASN A 75 4.87 -5.96 3.14
N SER A 76 3.60 -6.19 2.80
CA SER A 76 2.47 -5.48 3.40
C SER A 76 1.21 -6.31 3.36
N SER A 77 0.27 -5.96 4.23
CA SER A 77 -1.01 -6.62 4.37
C SER A 77 -2.10 -5.61 4.64
N ARG A 78 -3.30 -5.86 4.13
CA ARG A 78 -4.49 -5.10 4.49
C ARG A 78 -5.73 -5.96 4.42
N ASP A 79 -6.70 -5.64 5.25
CA ASP A 79 -8.07 -6.11 5.08
C ASP A 79 -8.78 -5.23 4.04
N ALA A 80 -9.09 -5.83 2.89
CA ALA A 80 -9.77 -5.20 1.77
C ALA A 80 -11.26 -4.93 2.05
N THR A 81 -11.83 -5.46 3.13
CA THR A 81 -13.19 -5.09 3.58
C THR A 81 -13.23 -3.74 4.28
N GLN A 82 -12.07 -3.20 4.66
CA GLN A 82 -11.96 -1.95 5.39
C GLN A 82 -11.73 -0.77 4.44
N PRO A 83 -12.32 0.39 4.74
CA PRO A 83 -12.11 1.58 3.93
C PRO A 83 -10.65 2.03 4.01
N LEU A 84 -10.06 2.42 2.88
CA LEU A 84 -8.68 2.91 2.81
C LEU A 84 -8.45 4.19 3.62
N ARG A 85 -9.52 4.94 3.89
CA ARG A 85 -9.54 6.11 4.74
C ARG A 85 -10.77 6.02 5.63
N PRO A 86 -10.63 6.07 6.96
CA PRO A 86 -11.77 6.31 7.83
C PRO A 86 -12.51 7.56 7.34
N CYS A 87 -13.83 7.51 7.29
CA CYS A 87 -14.62 8.69 6.96
C CYS A 87 -14.26 9.81 7.94
N ALA A 88 -14.26 11.07 7.49
CA ALA A 88 -13.94 12.20 8.38
C ALA A 88 -14.88 12.31 9.60
N ASP A 89 -16.01 11.61 9.55
CA ASP A 89 -17.07 11.59 10.55
C ASP A 89 -17.08 10.31 11.42
N SER A 90 -16.18 9.34 11.18
CA SER A 90 -16.15 8.12 11.99
C SER A 90 -15.60 8.42 13.39
N SER A 91 -16.36 8.05 14.41
CA SER A 91 -15.96 8.25 15.80
C SER A 91 -14.85 7.27 16.22
N GLU A 92 -14.11 7.59 17.29
CA GLU A 92 -13.10 6.70 17.85
C GLU A 92 -13.70 5.34 18.28
N GLU A 93 -14.95 5.35 18.74
CA GLU A 93 -15.70 4.15 19.12
C GLU A 93 -16.01 3.26 17.91
N GLU A 94 -16.41 3.85 16.77
CA GLU A 94 -16.65 3.12 15.52
C GLU A 94 -15.35 2.53 14.96
N MET A 95 -14.23 3.26 15.06
CA MET A 95 -12.92 2.76 14.66
C MET A 95 -12.45 1.60 15.55
N ALA A 96 -12.61 1.72 16.86
CA ALA A 96 -12.28 0.65 17.81
C ALA A 96 -13.15 -0.59 17.58
N PHE A 97 -14.43 -0.39 17.31
CA PHE A 97 -15.37 -1.47 16.99
C PHE A 97 -14.99 -2.18 15.68
N ALA A 98 -14.67 -1.42 14.63
CA ALA A 98 -14.21 -1.98 13.35
C ALA A 98 -12.90 -2.78 13.52
N ALA A 99 -11.94 -2.27 14.30
CA ALA A 99 -10.68 -2.97 14.61
C ALA A 99 -10.90 -4.24 15.45
N ALA A 100 -11.86 -4.23 16.37
CA ALA A 100 -12.23 -5.43 17.13
C ALA A 100 -12.89 -6.50 16.22
N LEU A 101 -13.67 -6.06 15.23
CA LEU A 101 -14.30 -6.91 14.24
C LEU A 101 -13.25 -7.61 13.34
N GLN A 102 -12.17 -6.90 12.95
CA GLN A 102 -11.10 -7.42 12.07
C GLN A 102 -10.46 -8.74 12.57
N LYS A 103 -10.33 -8.91 13.89
CA LYS A 103 -9.67 -10.10 14.47
C LYS A 103 -10.59 -11.32 14.55
N LYS A 104 -11.90 -11.15 14.38
CA LYS A 104 -12.91 -12.17 14.74
C LYS A 104 -13.94 -12.45 13.64
N THR A 105 -13.94 -11.74 12.53
CA THR A 105 -14.91 -11.99 11.47
C THR A 105 -14.46 -13.06 10.50
N ASN A 106 -15.36 -14.00 10.25
CA ASN A 106 -15.27 -14.98 9.17
C ASN A 106 -15.59 -14.36 7.78
N THR A 107 -15.49 -13.03 7.67
CA THR A 107 -15.85 -12.25 6.48
C THR A 107 -14.72 -11.35 6.01
N ARG A 108 -13.54 -11.40 6.64
CA ARG A 108 -12.39 -10.60 6.20
C ARG A 108 -11.89 -11.08 4.83
N LEU A 109 -11.32 -10.16 4.07
CA LEU A 109 -10.67 -10.43 2.79
C LEU A 109 -9.30 -9.77 2.83
N LEU A 110 -8.22 -10.55 2.75
CA LEU A 110 -6.88 -10.00 2.82
C LEU A 110 -6.31 -9.74 1.43
N ARG A 111 -5.64 -8.60 1.28
CA ARG A 111 -4.73 -8.31 0.19
C ARG A 111 -3.33 -8.17 0.75
N LEU A 112 -2.46 -9.07 0.35
CA LEU A 112 -1.04 -9.09 0.70
C LEU A 112 -0.20 -8.61 -0.49
N VAL A 113 0.94 -8.02 -0.20
CA VAL A 113 2.03 -7.85 -1.16
C VAL A 113 3.12 -8.83 -0.75
N LEU A 114 3.40 -9.80 -1.61
CA LEU A 114 4.34 -10.88 -1.37
C LEU A 114 5.58 -10.67 -2.23
N SER A 115 6.77 -11.01 -1.72
CA SER A 115 8.02 -10.87 -2.45
C SER A 115 8.96 -12.06 -2.24
N ASP A 116 9.71 -12.41 -3.28
CA ASP A 116 10.84 -13.33 -3.20
C ASP A 116 12.18 -12.60 -2.95
N GLY A 117 12.15 -11.29 -2.69
CA GLY A 117 13.33 -10.43 -2.57
C GLY A 117 13.69 -9.68 -3.85
N HIS A 118 13.14 -10.06 -5.01
CA HIS A 118 13.45 -9.48 -6.32
C HIS A 118 12.23 -8.93 -7.04
N ALA A 119 11.13 -9.67 -7.02
CA ALA A 119 9.86 -9.28 -7.59
C ALA A 119 8.78 -9.29 -6.51
N GLU A 120 7.68 -8.60 -6.79
CA GLU A 120 6.50 -8.60 -5.95
C GLU A 120 5.32 -9.19 -6.70
N VAL A 121 4.47 -9.91 -5.99
CA VAL A 121 3.20 -10.44 -6.48
C VAL A 121 2.12 -10.20 -5.43
N PRO A 122 0.94 -9.68 -5.81
CA PRO A 122 -0.20 -9.58 -4.90
C PRO A 122 -0.69 -10.99 -4.51
N GLY A 123 -0.99 -11.19 -3.22
CA GLY A 123 -1.75 -12.33 -2.72
C GLY A 123 -3.15 -11.89 -2.32
N ILE A 124 -4.18 -12.64 -2.73
CA ILE A 124 -5.58 -12.31 -2.42
C ILE A 124 -6.24 -13.49 -1.72
N GLU A 125 -6.80 -13.20 -0.56
CA GLU A 125 -7.71 -14.07 0.18
C GLU A 125 -9.15 -13.72 -0.20
N LEU A 126 -9.84 -14.65 -0.89
CA LEU A 126 -11.23 -14.47 -1.35
C LEU A 126 -12.27 -14.94 -0.31
N SER A 127 -11.83 -15.70 0.69
CA SER A 127 -12.63 -16.20 1.80
C SER A 127 -11.75 -16.25 3.03
N THR A 128 -12.29 -16.00 4.23
CA THR A 128 -11.48 -15.99 5.44
C THR A 128 -10.69 -17.29 5.61
N LEU A 129 -9.36 -17.20 5.62
CA LEU A 129 -8.44 -18.32 5.78
C LEU A 129 -8.07 -18.48 7.27
N PRO A 130 -8.52 -19.56 7.95
CA PRO A 130 -8.20 -19.83 9.35
C PRO A 130 -6.71 -20.09 9.58
N VAL A 131 -5.99 -20.50 8.53
CA VAL A 131 -4.53 -20.71 8.59
C VAL A 131 -3.80 -19.45 9.06
N PHE A 132 -4.37 -18.27 8.80
CA PHE A 132 -3.90 -17.02 9.36
C PHE A 132 -4.62 -16.74 10.69
N SER A 133 -3.92 -16.88 11.81
CA SER A 133 -4.44 -16.54 13.15
C SER A 133 -4.77 -15.05 13.32
N GLY A 134 -4.24 -14.20 12.44
CA GLY A 134 -4.48 -12.76 12.37
C GLY A 134 -4.15 -12.23 10.98
N ILE A 135 -4.07 -10.91 10.82
CA ILE A 135 -3.56 -10.32 9.57
C ILE A 135 -2.03 -10.50 9.56
N PRO A 136 -1.44 -11.20 8.56
CA PRO A 136 0.00 -11.39 8.49
C PRO A 136 0.76 -10.07 8.53
N ILE A 137 1.82 -9.96 9.32
CA ILE A 137 2.59 -8.71 9.45
C ILE A 137 3.78 -8.67 8.48
N PRO A 138 4.28 -7.47 8.12
CA PRO A 138 5.48 -7.35 7.31
C PRO A 138 6.68 -8.12 7.89
N GLY A 139 7.32 -8.92 7.06
CA GLY A 139 8.45 -9.78 7.39
C GLY A 139 8.10 -11.27 7.57
N GLU A 140 6.83 -11.61 7.83
CA GLU A 140 6.41 -13.01 7.91
C GLU A 140 6.62 -13.75 6.59
N LYS A 141 6.90 -15.05 6.68
CA LYS A 141 7.15 -15.93 5.53
C LYS A 141 5.97 -16.86 5.30
N LEU A 142 5.61 -17.04 4.03
CA LEU A 142 4.52 -17.90 3.57
C LEU A 142 5.04 -18.84 2.50
N LEU A 143 4.74 -20.13 2.64
CA LEU A 143 4.91 -21.09 1.56
C LEU A 143 3.64 -21.09 0.70
N VAL A 144 3.82 -20.78 -0.58
CA VAL A 144 2.82 -21.00 -1.63
C VAL A 144 3.13 -22.33 -2.29
N LYS A 145 2.21 -23.29 -2.21
CA LYS A 145 2.38 -24.63 -2.77
C LYS A 145 2.26 -24.61 -4.30
N GLU A 146 2.81 -25.65 -4.92
CA GLU A 146 2.56 -25.95 -6.33
C GLU A 146 1.05 -26.05 -6.62
N GLY A 147 0.64 -25.61 -7.80
CA GLY A 147 -0.75 -25.59 -8.23
C GLY A 147 -1.55 -24.39 -7.73
N ALA A 148 -0.97 -23.50 -6.93
CA ALA A 148 -1.64 -22.25 -6.53
C ALA A 148 -2.03 -21.44 -7.77
N GLU A 149 -3.29 -21.02 -7.83
CA GLU A 149 -3.80 -20.26 -8.98
C GLU A 149 -3.29 -18.81 -8.97
N VAL A 150 -2.99 -18.33 -10.17
CA VAL A 150 -2.71 -16.91 -10.44
C VAL A 150 -3.83 -16.40 -11.34
N LYS A 151 -4.48 -15.30 -10.96
CA LYS A 151 -5.51 -14.62 -11.75
C LYS A 151 -5.22 -13.13 -11.77
N ASN A 152 -5.19 -12.54 -12.96
CA ASN A 152 -4.87 -11.12 -13.17
C ASN A 152 -3.64 -10.64 -12.39
N GLY A 153 -2.58 -11.44 -12.42
CA GLY A 153 -1.32 -11.14 -11.76
C GLY A 153 -1.29 -11.36 -10.26
N ALA A 154 -2.38 -11.86 -9.65
CA ALA A 154 -2.47 -12.09 -8.22
C ALA A 154 -2.59 -13.57 -7.88
N VAL A 155 -1.88 -13.99 -6.83
CA VAL A 155 -2.00 -15.34 -6.26
C VAL A 155 -3.34 -15.44 -5.53
N ILE A 156 -4.18 -16.38 -5.93
CA ILE A 156 -5.44 -16.67 -5.25
C ILE A 156 -5.15 -17.66 -4.13
N MET A 157 -5.17 -17.15 -2.90
CA MET A 157 -4.83 -17.90 -1.71
C MET A 157 -6.03 -18.72 -1.25
N THR A 158 -5.78 -20.00 -0.98
CA THR A 158 -6.73 -20.96 -0.42
C THR A 158 -6.03 -21.73 0.70
N GLU A 159 -6.79 -22.38 1.58
CA GLU A 159 -6.24 -23.18 2.69
C GLU A 159 -5.29 -24.29 2.20
N ASN A 160 -5.56 -24.82 1.01
CA ASN A 160 -4.78 -25.90 0.44
C ASN A 160 -3.43 -25.43 -0.11
N CYS A 161 -3.34 -24.18 -0.59
CA CYS A 161 -2.16 -23.67 -1.29
C CYS A 161 -1.26 -22.75 -0.47
N VAL A 162 -1.66 -22.30 0.72
CA VAL A 162 -0.83 -21.42 1.57
C VAL A 162 -0.53 -22.06 2.92
N VAL A 163 0.73 -22.00 3.34
CA VAL A 163 1.20 -22.41 4.67
C VAL A 163 2.04 -21.29 5.28
N PRO A 164 1.59 -20.66 6.37
CA PRO A 164 2.43 -19.73 7.12
C PRO A 164 3.63 -20.46 7.72
N LEU A 165 4.83 -19.94 7.44
CA LEU A 165 6.08 -20.41 8.03
C LEU A 165 6.51 -19.57 9.24
N GLY A 166 5.87 -18.40 9.44
CA GLY A 166 6.20 -17.47 10.49
C GLY A 166 7.50 -16.71 10.20
N GLY A 167 8.33 -16.55 11.22
CA GLY A 167 9.51 -15.69 11.14
C GLY A 167 9.15 -14.20 11.18
N GLU A 168 10.14 -13.37 11.51
CA GLU A 168 9.94 -11.93 11.56
C GLU A 168 11.17 -11.17 11.08
N VAL A 169 10.95 -10.10 10.33
CA VAL A 169 12.03 -9.18 9.93
C VAL A 169 11.97 -7.97 10.84
N GLN A 170 12.90 -7.89 11.79
CA GLN A 170 12.88 -6.87 12.85
C GLN A 170 12.82 -5.43 12.32
N GLN A 171 13.48 -5.15 11.21
CA GLN A 171 13.41 -3.83 10.58
C GLN A 171 11.99 -3.52 10.10
N LEU A 172 11.38 -4.39 9.29
CA LEU A 172 10.03 -4.20 8.74
C LEU A 172 8.98 -4.14 9.84
N LYS A 173 9.12 -4.96 10.90
CA LYS A 173 8.23 -4.95 12.05
C LYS A 173 8.29 -3.61 12.79
N ARG A 174 9.49 -3.07 13.05
CA ARG A 174 9.67 -1.75 13.68
C ARG A 174 9.06 -0.64 12.84
N GLU A 175 9.32 -0.65 11.53
CA GLU A 175 8.75 0.33 10.60
C GLU A 175 7.22 0.27 10.56
N PHE A 176 6.66 -0.94 10.50
CA PHE A 176 5.22 -1.18 10.54
C PHE A 176 4.57 -0.67 11.82
N LEU A 177 5.14 -0.97 12.99
CA LEU A 177 4.63 -0.49 14.27
C LEU A 177 4.75 1.04 14.39
N ALA A 178 5.84 1.63 13.89
CA ALA A 178 6.00 3.09 13.88
C ALA A 178 4.95 3.77 12.98
N MET A 179 4.65 3.20 11.82
CA MET A 179 3.58 3.69 10.94
C MET A 179 2.20 3.56 11.59
N ARG A 180 1.90 2.40 12.19
CA ARG A 180 0.64 2.17 12.89
C ARG A 180 0.44 3.17 14.03
N ASN A 181 1.46 3.39 14.85
CA ASN A 181 1.39 4.35 15.95
C ASN A 181 1.15 5.79 15.45
N ARG A 182 1.69 6.16 14.28
CA ARG A 182 1.41 7.46 13.66
C ARG A 182 -0.02 7.56 13.12
N SER A 183 -0.58 6.48 12.60
CA SER A 183 -1.98 6.43 12.14
C SER A 183 -3.00 6.45 13.30
N GLU A 184 -2.59 6.00 14.49
CA GLU A 184 -3.40 6.07 15.72
C GLU A 184 -3.35 7.47 16.38
N VAL A 185 -2.47 8.38 15.92
CA VAL A 185 -2.53 9.79 16.30
C VAL A 185 -3.56 10.50 15.40
N PRO A 186 -4.62 11.12 15.95
CA PRO A 186 -5.58 11.86 15.14
C PRO A 186 -4.85 13.00 14.43
N TYR A 187 -4.71 12.86 13.12
CA TYR A 187 -4.23 13.82 12.12
C TYR A 187 -3.81 15.20 12.68
N GLN A 188 -2.66 15.27 13.37
CA GLN A 188 -1.97 16.53 13.58
C GLN A 188 -0.95 16.68 12.47
N THR A 189 -1.44 17.30 11.40
CA THR A 189 -0.69 17.94 10.30
C THR A 189 0.82 18.07 10.51
N SER A 190 1.60 17.22 9.85
CA SER A 190 2.94 17.48 9.29
C SER A 190 3.42 16.12 8.76
N VAL A 191 3.76 15.92 7.49
CA VAL A 191 4.80 16.59 6.71
C VAL A 191 4.56 16.27 5.22
N GLY A 192 4.77 17.26 4.33
CA GLY A 192 5.04 17.03 2.90
C GLY A 192 3.83 16.87 1.98
N LEU A 193 3.36 18.00 1.44
CA LEU A 193 2.49 18.19 0.26
C LEU A 193 0.96 17.95 0.39
N GLU A 194 0.43 17.44 1.49
CA GLU A 194 -1.03 17.35 1.75
C GLU A 194 -1.46 18.25 2.93
N ALA A 195 -0.86 19.43 3.04
CA ALA A 195 -1.16 20.45 4.04
C ALA A 195 -2.14 21.52 3.50
N ALA A 196 -3.16 21.11 2.74
CA ALA A 196 -4.29 22.01 2.49
C ALA A 196 -5.14 22.01 3.77
N PRO A 197 -5.16 23.09 4.58
CA PRO A 197 -6.05 23.17 5.72
C PRO A 197 -7.49 22.97 5.24
N ARG A 198 -8.34 22.31 6.04
CA ARG A 198 -9.77 22.22 5.74
C ARG A 198 -10.29 23.64 5.49
N PHE A 199 -10.89 23.88 4.33
CA PHE A 199 -11.45 25.18 4.00
C PHE A 199 -12.48 25.56 5.08
N GLN A 200 -12.16 26.59 5.84
CA GLN A 200 -13.10 27.17 6.78
C GLN A 200 -14.08 28.03 5.95
N PRO A 201 -15.40 27.82 6.07
CA PRO A 201 -16.37 28.59 5.30
C PRO A 201 -16.18 30.09 5.54
N LEU A 202 -16.07 30.85 4.46
CA LEU A 202 -15.89 32.30 4.49
C LEU A 202 -17.14 32.93 5.13
N ARG A 203 -17.02 33.36 6.38
CA ARG A 203 -18.10 34.06 7.09
C ARG A 203 -18.20 35.48 6.55
N VAL A 204 -18.99 35.67 5.49
CA VAL A 204 -19.30 36.99 4.95
C VAL A 204 -20.40 37.60 5.81
N GLY A 205 -20.05 38.57 6.64
CA GLY A 205 -21.00 39.37 7.42
C GLY A 205 -20.72 39.37 8.91
N CYS A 206 -19.70 40.09 9.34
CA CYS A 206 -19.71 40.78 10.64
C CYS A 206 -18.62 41.85 10.63
N ALA A 207 -19.04 43.10 10.54
CA ALA A 207 -18.20 44.23 10.91
C ALA A 207 -17.99 44.18 12.44
N ALA A 208 -16.73 44.32 12.89
CA ALA A 208 -16.33 45.35 13.85
C ALA A 208 -14.95 45.05 14.46
N SER A 209 -14.09 46.06 14.36
CA SER A 209 -13.17 46.58 15.39
C SER A 209 -12.36 45.60 16.25
N GLY A 210 -11.04 45.68 16.13
CA GLY A 210 -10.12 45.19 17.15
C GLY A 210 -8.70 45.14 16.62
N GLY A 211 -7.95 46.23 16.80
CA GLY A 211 -6.57 46.34 16.32
C GLY A 211 -5.63 45.31 16.95
N VAL A 212 -4.73 44.78 16.13
CA VAL A 212 -3.54 44.05 16.57
C VAL A 212 -2.34 44.98 16.38
N PRO A 213 -1.50 45.25 17.41
CA PRO A 213 -0.32 46.08 17.25
C PRO A 213 0.75 45.29 16.49
N ASN A 214 1.26 45.88 15.40
CA ASN A 214 2.34 45.34 14.60
C ASN A 214 3.68 45.88 15.12
N PRO A 215 4.61 45.07 15.66
CA PRO A 215 5.95 45.53 15.98
C PRO A 215 6.87 45.17 14.82
N GLN A 216 7.09 46.12 13.90
CA GLN A 216 8.35 46.28 13.14
C GLN A 216 8.19 47.43 12.15
N ALA A 217 8.57 48.63 12.60
CA ALA A 217 8.89 49.74 11.70
C ALA A 217 10.38 49.62 11.34
N VAL A 218 10.68 49.11 10.15
CA VAL A 218 11.97 49.34 9.49
C VAL A 218 11.80 50.56 8.60
N ALA A 219 12.42 51.65 9.02
CA ALA A 219 12.45 52.91 8.30
C ALA A 219 13.36 52.81 7.07
N ALA A 220 12.85 53.14 5.89
CA ALA A 220 13.67 53.52 4.75
C ALA A 220 12.96 54.61 3.92
N GLY A 221 13.50 55.82 4.01
CA GLY A 221 13.74 56.75 2.90
C GLY A 221 12.61 57.10 1.93
N ARG A 222 12.14 58.36 2.02
CA ARG A 222 11.37 59.07 0.99
C ARG A 222 12.13 59.19 -0.33
N GLY A 223 11.44 59.03 -1.45
CA GLY A 223 11.91 59.44 -2.78
C GLY A 223 10.75 59.59 -3.77
N ARG A 224 10.52 60.82 -4.24
CA ARG A 224 9.44 61.29 -5.13
C ARG A 224 9.71 61.01 -6.61
N GLY A 225 8.62 60.94 -7.38
CA GLY A 225 8.51 61.33 -8.80
C GLY A 225 8.22 60.16 -9.73
N SER A 226 7.54 60.26 -10.88
CA SER A 226 6.73 61.31 -11.53
C SER A 226 6.28 60.72 -12.89
N GLY A 227 5.00 60.83 -13.27
CA GLY A 227 4.48 60.71 -14.64
C GLY A 227 4.47 59.29 -15.26
N ASN A 228 3.59 58.91 -16.20
CA ASN A 228 2.53 59.58 -16.94
C ASN A 228 1.53 58.49 -17.43
N ASN A 229 0.34 58.96 -17.86
CA ASN A 229 -0.67 58.42 -18.83
C ASN A 229 -0.37 57.08 -19.52
N TRP A 230 -1.33 56.23 -19.93
CA TRP A 230 -2.36 56.36 -20.97
C TRP A 230 -3.42 55.27 -20.64
N GLY A 231 -4.73 55.48 -20.59
CA GLY A 231 -5.58 55.77 -21.74
C GLY A 231 -6.59 54.64 -22.00
N ARG A 232 -7.82 54.84 -21.49
CA ARG A 232 -9.14 54.48 -22.07
C ARG A 232 -9.47 53.06 -22.60
N SER A 233 -10.60 52.59 -22.07
CA SER A 233 -11.80 52.08 -22.79
C SER A 233 -12.06 50.57 -22.80
N GLY A 234 -13.30 50.21 -22.47
CA GLY A 234 -13.98 49.09 -23.14
C GLY A 234 -14.69 48.11 -22.23
N GLY A 235 -15.86 48.48 -21.71
CA GLY A 235 -16.76 47.54 -21.03
C GLY A 235 -17.33 46.46 -21.95
N ARG A 236 -17.49 45.25 -21.41
CA ARG A 236 -18.43 44.19 -21.83
C ARG A 236 -18.81 43.47 -20.52
N GLY A 237 -20.04 43.43 -20.02
CA GLY A 237 -21.31 43.29 -20.71
C GLY A 237 -21.71 41.81 -20.83
N TYR A 238 -21.80 41.08 -19.72
CA TYR A 238 -22.33 39.71 -19.70
C TYR A 238 -23.87 39.76 -19.72
N ARG A 239 -24.47 39.52 -20.89
CA ARG A 239 -25.89 39.22 -21.06
C ARG A 239 -26.08 37.70 -21.13
N GLY A 240 -27.07 37.20 -20.40
CA GLY A 240 -27.48 35.80 -20.41
C GLY A 240 -28.33 35.37 -21.60
N GLY A 241 -28.61 34.07 -21.63
CA GLY A 241 -29.63 33.38 -22.44
C GLY A 241 -29.51 31.87 -22.16
N ARG A 242 -30.45 31.25 -21.43
CA ARG A 242 -31.60 30.47 -21.96
C ARG A 242 -31.18 29.61 -23.17
N GLY A 243 -31.17 28.28 -23.17
CA GLY A 243 -32.07 27.32 -22.54
C GLY A 243 -33.26 27.01 -23.46
N SER A 244 -33.17 25.95 -24.27
CA SER A 244 -34.33 25.25 -24.88
C SER A 244 -33.96 24.03 -25.76
N GLY A 245 -34.43 22.84 -25.34
CA GLY A 245 -34.92 21.72 -26.18
C GLY A 245 -33.89 20.77 -26.84
N ALA A 246 -34.14 19.49 -27.09
CA ALA A 246 -35.19 18.55 -26.69
C ALA A 246 -34.72 17.12 -27.06
N ARG A 247 -35.14 16.11 -26.28
CA ARG A 247 -35.00 14.68 -26.58
C ARG A 247 -35.98 14.25 -27.68
N GLN A 248 -35.54 13.43 -28.64
CA GLN A 248 -36.39 12.49 -29.40
C GLN A 248 -35.54 11.24 -29.73
N HIS A 249 -35.80 10.10 -29.09
CA HIS A 249 -36.63 8.98 -29.57
C HIS A 249 -36.14 8.28 -30.85
N ARG A 250 -35.59 7.06 -30.64
CA ARG A 250 -35.56 5.91 -31.56
C ARG A 250 -37.01 5.45 -31.87
N PRO A 251 -37.31 4.76 -33.00
CA PRO A 251 -36.93 3.33 -33.13
C PRO A 251 -36.78 2.69 -34.54
N SER A 252 -36.13 1.52 -34.49
CA SER A 252 -36.36 0.23 -35.21
C SER A 252 -36.45 0.10 -36.75
N SER A 253 -35.68 -0.90 -37.24
CA SER A 253 -36.06 -2.06 -38.10
C SER A 253 -35.03 -2.26 -39.23
N ARG A 254 -34.80 -3.43 -39.86
CA ARG A 254 -34.93 -4.89 -39.60
C ARG A 254 -34.41 -5.55 -40.90
N GLY A 255 -33.83 -6.76 -40.82
CA GLY A 255 -33.56 -7.66 -41.97
C GLY A 255 -32.07 -7.87 -42.25
N GLY A 256 -31.50 -9.07 -42.36
CA GLY A 256 -32.05 -10.41 -42.48
C GLY A 256 -31.50 -11.12 -43.74
N ARG A 257 -31.04 -12.38 -43.56
CA ARG A 257 -30.61 -13.39 -44.56
C ARG A 257 -29.15 -13.27 -45.04
N SER A 258 -28.37 -14.33 -45.22
CA SER A 258 -28.62 -15.79 -45.27
C SER A 258 -27.46 -16.54 -44.62
#